data_AF-D9RYH9-F1
#
_entry.id   AF-D9RYH9-F1
#
_cell.length_a   1.000
_cell.length_b   1.000
_cell.length_c   1.000
_cell.angle_alpha   90.00
_cell.angle_beta   90.00
_cell.angle_gamma   90.00
#
_symmetry.space_group_name_H-M   'P 1'
#
loop_
_entity.id
_entity.type
_entity.pdbx_description
1 polymer ?
#
loop_
_entity_poly.entity_id
_entity_poly.type
_entity_poly.pdbx_seq_one_letter_code
_entity_poly.pdbx_strand_id
1 'polypeptide(L)'
;MPLPPFLASVEKNDPDFAKAIEGVFSSAMGPGALDQKTKLLIALALDAAHGAYQGVMNISKQLKNMGVKDEEIAEAIRIAYFAFGNSILASYSAAFSENK
;
A
#
# COMPACT_ATOMS: atom_id res chain seq x y z
N MET A 1 12.32 0.30 -9.72
CA MET A 1 11.56 -0.90 -9.29
C MET A 1 11.13 -1.65 -10.52
N PRO A 2 11.26 -2.98 -10.60
CA PRO A 2 10.75 -3.74 -11.75
C PRO A 2 9.23 -3.60 -11.85
N LEU A 3 8.71 -3.71 -13.07
CA LEU A 3 7.25 -3.72 -13.29
C LEU A 3 6.60 -4.92 -12.60
N PRO A 4 5.35 -4.79 -12.11
CA PRO A 4 4.64 -5.90 -11.52
C PRO A 4 4.40 -7.04 -12.53
N PRO A 5 4.53 -8.32 -12.12
CA PRO A 5 4.46 -9.46 -13.04
C PRO A 5 3.09 -9.63 -13.71
N PHE A 6 2.02 -9.12 -13.09
CA PHE A 6 0.67 -9.17 -13.68
C PHE A 6 0.55 -8.29 -14.94
N LEU A 7 1.41 -7.28 -15.13
CA LEU A 7 1.38 -6.44 -16.32
C LEU A 7 1.67 -7.20 -17.61
N ALA A 8 2.44 -8.29 -17.56
CA ALA A 8 2.67 -9.14 -18.73
C ALA A 8 1.37 -9.74 -19.29
N SER A 9 0.42 -10.07 -18.41
CA SER A 9 -0.91 -10.53 -18.83
C SER A 9 -1.73 -9.40 -19.41
N VAL A 10 -1.63 -8.19 -18.84
CA VAL A 10 -2.33 -7.00 -19.36
C VAL A 10 -1.79 -6.64 -20.74
N GLU A 11 -0.47 -6.58 -20.92
CA GLU A 11 0.17 -6.27 -22.20
C GLU A 11 -0.26 -7.23 -23.32
N LYS A 12 -0.41 -8.52 -23.00
CA LYS A 12 -0.88 -9.52 -23.96
C LYS A 12 -2.35 -9.31 -24.39
N ASN A 13 -3.21 -8.92 -23.45
CA ASN A 13 -4.67 -8.90 -23.67
C ASN A 13 -5.23 -7.50 -23.98
N ASP A 14 -4.55 -6.45 -23.51
CA ASP A 14 -4.93 -5.04 -23.58
C ASP A 14 -3.67 -4.14 -23.53
N PRO A 15 -2.94 -4.02 -24.65
CA PRO A 15 -1.65 -3.31 -24.70
C PRO A 15 -1.78 -1.80 -24.46
N ASP A 16 -2.89 -1.19 -24.87
CA ASP A 16 -3.13 0.24 -24.65
C ASP A 16 -3.30 0.53 -23.16
N PHE A 17 -4.04 -0.34 -22.44
CA PHE A 17 -4.16 -0.22 -21.00
C PHE A 17 -2.84 -0.53 -20.27
N ALA A 18 -2.08 -1.52 -20.73
CA ALA A 18 -0.76 -1.82 -20.16
C ALA A 18 0.17 -0.59 -20.21
N LYS A 19 0.21 0.11 -21.35
CA LYS A 19 0.98 1.35 -21.50
C LYS A 19 0.50 2.46 -20.56
N ALA A 20 -0.81 2.60 -20.38
CA ALA A 20 -1.37 3.59 -19.45
C ALA A 20 -0.96 3.28 -18.00
N ILE A 21 -1.05 2.02 -17.57
CA ILE A 21 -0.68 1.61 -16.21
C ILE A 21 0.83 1.68 -15.97
N GLU A 22 1.67 1.42 -16.98
CA GLU A 22 3.12 1.62 -16.87
C GLU A 22 3.46 3.08 -16.51
N GLY A 23 2.76 4.05 -17.12
CA GLY A 23 2.90 5.47 -16.79
C GLY A 23 2.51 5.78 -15.35
N VAL A 24 1.39 5.22 -14.88
CA VAL A 24 0.94 5.35 -13.48
C VAL A 24 1.97 4.75 -12.52
N PHE A 25 2.43 3.52 -12.78
CA PHE A 25 3.41 2.85 -11.94
C PHE A 25 4.72 3.62 -11.88
N SER A 26 5.22 4.10 -13.02
CA SER A 26 6.46 4.88 -13.10
C SER A 26 6.35 6.21 -12.35
N SER A 27 5.22 6.90 -12.48
CA SER A 27 4.96 8.13 -11.74
C SER A 27 4.87 7.90 -10.23
N ALA A 28 4.27 6.79 -9.79
CA ALA A 28 4.10 6.49 -8.38
C ALA A 28 5.40 5.94 -7.74
N MET A 29 6.06 4.98 -8.39
CA MET A 29 7.13 4.15 -7.82
C MET A 29 8.53 4.48 -8.36
N GLY A 30 8.65 5.36 -9.37
CA GLY A 30 9.93 5.88 -9.87
C GLY A 30 10.63 6.85 -8.88
N PRO A 31 11.83 7.35 -9.21
CA PRO A 31 12.51 8.36 -8.38
C PRO A 31 11.65 9.61 -8.16
N GLY A 32 11.74 10.23 -6.98
CA GLY A 32 10.97 11.43 -6.65
C GLY A 32 11.21 11.92 -5.22
N ALA A 33 10.29 12.70 -4.68
CA ALA A 33 10.42 13.34 -3.37
C ALA A 33 10.49 12.35 -2.19
N LEU A 34 9.81 11.21 -2.31
CA LEU A 34 9.90 10.11 -1.34
C LEU A 34 10.91 9.08 -1.83
N ASP A 35 11.74 8.60 -0.91
CA ASP A 35 12.65 7.49 -1.21
C ASP A 35 11.88 6.17 -1.42
N GLN A 36 12.58 5.16 -1.93
CA GLN A 36 11.98 3.86 -2.24
C GLN A 36 11.46 3.14 -0.99
N LYS A 37 12.15 3.30 0.16
CA LYS A 37 11.76 2.66 1.42
C LYS A 37 10.43 3.23 1.90
N THR A 38 10.27 4.55 1.93
CA THR A 38 9.04 5.22 2.32
C THR A 38 7.88 4.81 1.41
N LYS A 39 8.09 4.78 0.09
CA LYS A 39 7.06 4.35 -0.87
C LYS A 39 6.60 2.91 -0.61
N LEU A 40 7.53 2.01 -0.36
CA LEU A 40 7.22 0.61 -0.06
C LEU A 40 6.52 0.44 1.29
N LEU A 41 6.88 1.22 2.32
CA LEU A 41 6.17 1.20 3.60
C LEU A 41 4.71 1.70 3.47
N ILE A 42 4.47 2.72 2.64
CA ILE A 42 3.11 3.18 2.31
C ILE A 42 2.35 2.07 1.57
N ALA A 43 2.95 1.48 0.54
CA ALA A 43 2.31 0.40 -0.21
C ALA A 43 2.01 -0.82 0.67
N LEU A 44 2.92 -1.20 1.57
CA LEU A 44 2.71 -2.25 2.58
C LEU A 44 1.48 -1.95 3.46
N ALA A 45 1.38 -0.72 3.97
CA ALA A 45 0.26 -0.29 4.81
C ALA A 45 -1.08 -0.37 4.06
N LEU A 46 -1.10 0.02 2.77
CA LEU A 46 -2.29 -0.06 1.92
C LEU A 46 -2.69 -1.51 1.63
N ASP A 47 -1.72 -2.37 1.28
CA ASP A 47 -1.96 -3.80 1.08
C ASP A 47 -2.50 -4.45 2.36
N ALA A 48 -1.94 -4.11 3.52
CA ALA A 48 -2.41 -4.61 4.82
C ALA A 48 -3.84 -4.14 5.13
N ALA A 49 -4.15 -2.87 4.89
CA ALA A 49 -5.48 -2.32 5.10
C ALA A 49 -6.53 -2.94 4.17
N HIS A 50 -6.15 -3.30 2.94
CA HIS A 50 -7.00 -4.00 1.99
C HIS A 50 -7.13 -5.51 2.26
N GLY A 51 -6.28 -6.09 3.12
CA GLY A 51 -6.21 -7.54 3.34
C GLY A 51 -5.51 -8.30 2.21
N ALA A 52 -4.68 -7.62 1.41
CA ALA A 52 -3.93 -8.20 0.31
C ALA A 52 -2.71 -9.02 0.80
N TYR A 53 -2.96 -10.22 1.33
CA TYR A 53 -1.93 -11.07 1.96
C TYR A 53 -0.67 -11.29 1.11
N GLN A 54 -0.84 -11.57 -0.18
CA GLN A 54 0.29 -11.75 -1.12
C GLN A 54 1.06 -10.45 -1.36
N GLY A 55 0.36 -9.31 -1.40
CA GLY A 55 0.99 -7.99 -1.52
C GLY A 55 1.87 -7.68 -0.30
N VAL A 56 1.33 -7.88 0.90
CA VAL A 56 2.07 -7.73 2.17
C VAL A 56 3.31 -8.63 2.20
N MET A 57 3.17 -9.90 1.80
CA MET A 57 4.31 -10.83 1.75
C MET A 57 5.41 -10.35 0.79
N ASN A 58 5.03 -9.92 -0.42
CA ASN A 58 5.98 -9.50 -1.44
C ASN A 58 6.69 -8.20 -1.08
N ILE A 59 5.96 -7.21 -0.54
CA ILE A 59 6.53 -5.92 -0.18
C ILE A 59 7.41 -6.03 1.08
N SER A 60 6.98 -6.79 2.09
CA SER A 60 7.80 -7.00 3.30
C SER A 60 9.13 -7.67 2.98
N LYS A 61 9.16 -8.64 2.05
CA LYS A 61 10.42 -9.24 1.57
C LYS A 61 11.33 -8.21 0.89
N GLN A 62 10.78 -7.34 0.05
CA GLN A 62 11.56 -6.27 -0.60
C GLN A 62 12.15 -5.29 0.41
N LEU A 63 11.34 -4.85 1.39
CA LEU A 63 11.79 -3.98 2.48
C LEU A 63 12.94 -4.61 3.28
N LYS A 64 12.80 -5.88 3.67
CA LYS A 64 13.85 -6.62 4.39
C LYS A 64 15.13 -6.73 3.59
N ASN A 65 15.04 -7.01 2.28
CA ASN A 65 16.19 -7.04 1.39
C ASN A 65 16.90 -5.67 1.26
N MET A 66 16.19 -4.57 1.53
CA MET A 66 16.75 -3.21 1.59
C MET A 66 17.32 -2.86 2.98
N GLY A 67 17.32 -3.79 3.95
CA GLY A 67 17.82 -3.57 5.31
C GLY A 67 16.83 -2.86 6.23
N VAL A 68 15.56 -2.75 5.84
CA VAL A 68 14.49 -2.22 6.70
C VAL A 68 14.23 -3.19 7.85
N LYS A 69 14.11 -2.66 9.07
CA LYS A 69 13.94 -3.50 10.26
C LYS A 69 12.48 -3.90 10.48
N ASP A 70 12.28 -5.00 11.21
CA ASP A 70 10.94 -5.50 11.53
C ASP A 70 10.12 -4.49 12.34
N GLU A 71 10.76 -3.65 13.15
CA GLU A 71 10.07 -2.59 13.91
C GLU A 71 9.42 -1.55 13.01
N GLU A 72 10.07 -1.19 11.90
CA GLU A 72 9.56 -0.21 10.93
C GLU A 72 8.36 -0.77 10.16
N ILE A 73 8.43 -2.06 9.81
CA ILE A 73 7.34 -2.79 9.17
C ILE A 73 6.14 -2.88 10.12
N ALA A 74 6.38 -3.26 11.37
CA ALA A 74 5.34 -3.34 12.40
C ALA A 74 4.68 -1.97 12.64
N GLU A 75 5.44 -0.88 12.58
CA GLU A 75 4.90 0.48 12.68
C GLU A 75 4.00 0.86 11.52
N ALA A 76 4.41 0.57 10.28
CA ALA A 76 3.56 0.82 9.12
C ALA A 76 2.22 0.06 9.19
N ILE A 77 2.23 -1.19 9.66
CA ILE A 77 1.01 -1.98 9.88
C ILE A 77 0.13 -1.37 10.98
N ARG A 78 0.72 -0.91 12.09
CA ARG A 78 -0.02 -0.21 13.16
C ARG A 78 -0.69 1.05 12.63
N ILE A 79 0.00 1.83 11.79
CA ILE A 79 -0.56 3.03 11.15
C ILE A 79 -1.74 2.65 10.25
N ALA A 80 -1.62 1.58 9.46
CA ALA A 80 -2.71 1.10 8.60
C ALA A 80 -3.97 0.78 9.41
N TYR A 81 -3.83 -0.01 10.48
CA TYR A 81 -4.93 -0.36 11.37
C TYR A 81 -5.56 0.88 12.02
N PHE A 82 -4.74 1.77 12.57
CA PHE A 82 -5.21 3.00 13.21
C PHE A 82 -6.00 3.88 12.22
N ALA A 83 -5.46 4.13 11.03
CA ALA A 83 -6.09 4.98 10.03
C ALA A 83 -7.45 4.43 9.57
N PHE A 84 -7.56 3.12 9.33
CA PHE A 84 -8.82 2.48 8.94
C PHE A 84 -9.81 2.37 10.11
N GLY A 85 -9.32 2.13 11.33
CA GLY A 85 -10.13 2.02 12.54
C GLY A 85 -10.71 3.35 13.04
N ASN A 86 -10.17 4.49 12.63
CA ASN A 86 -10.67 5.81 13.05
C ASN A 86 -12.13 6.05 12.68
N SER A 87 -12.65 5.41 11.63
CA SER A 87 -14.08 5.49 11.28
C SER A 87 -14.98 4.89 12.37
N ILE A 88 -14.54 3.81 13.03
CA ILE A 88 -15.24 3.19 14.17
C ILE A 88 -15.30 4.19 15.32
N LEU A 89 -14.18 4.81 15.66
CA LEU A 89 -14.11 5.83 16.71
C LEU A 89 -14.96 7.05 16.38
N ALA A 90 -14.98 7.51 15.13
CA ALA A 90 -15.82 8.62 14.69
C ALA A 90 -17.31 8.29 14.84
N SER A 91 -17.72 7.07 14.48
CA SER A 91 -19.11 6.62 14.65
C SER A 91 -19.50 6.37 16.10
N TYR A 92 -18.54 6.25 17.01
CA TYR A 92 -18.78 5.98 18.43
C TYR A 92 -19.68 7.04 19.07
N SER A 93 -19.56 8.32 18.68
CA SER A 93 -20.43 9.39 19.20
C SER A 93 -21.90 9.18 18.85
N ALA A 94 -22.22 8.52 17.74
CA ALA A 94 -23.60 8.21 17.37
C ALA A 94 -24.25 7.21 18.34
N ALA A 95 -23.47 6.42 19.08
CA ALA A 95 -23.99 5.52 20.11
C ALA A 95 -24.37 6.25 21.41
N PHE A 96 -23.93 7.50 21.60
CA PHE A 96 -24.15 8.29 22.82
C PHE A 96 -24.74 9.67 22.55
N SER A 97 -25.20 9.94 21.32
CA SER A 97 -25.89 11.20 21.01
C SER A 97 -27.24 11.20 21.70
N GLU A 98 -27.39 12.00 22.76
CA GLU A 98 -28.70 12.33 23.32
C GLU A 98 -29.50 13.09 22.25
N ASN A 99 -30.71 12.60 21.94
CA ASN A 99 -31.65 13.28 21.06
C ASN A 99 -31.89 14.71 21.58
N LYS A 100 -31.30 15.71 20.93
CA LYS A 100 -31.69 17.10 21.08
C LYS A 100 -32.76 17.44 20.05
#